data_AF-A0AAW0NI37-F1
#
_entry.id   AF-A0AAW0NI37-F1
#
_cell.length_a   1.000
_cell.length_b   1.000
_cell.length_c   1.000
_cell.angle_alpha   90.00
_cell.angle_beta   90.00
_cell.angle_gamma   90.00
#
_symmetry.space_group_name_H-M   'P 1'
#
loop_
_entity.id
_entity.type
_entity.pdbx_description
1 polymer ?
#
loop_
_entity_poly.entity_id
_entity_poly.type
_entity_poly.pdbx_seq_one_letter_code
_entity_poly.pdbx_strand_id
1 'polypeptide(L)'
;MEQSRASWLAAGLALCVAALIVPAHSSCDRGFYQEMIEDFCLTKFRLDMSALDPRLWCSWPQTMDIYEDVTNCTFQIAIRMDCFWPDHVVDRFFTAIHHEYFHDCALTGRLLHDPPPASWPPSSACPSWSRCS
;
A
#
# COMPACT_ATOMS: atom_id res chain seq x y z
N MET A 1 -40.17 -43.09 -11.19
CA MET A 1 -38.86 -42.89 -11.86
C MET A 1 -38.73 -41.50 -12.47
N GLU A 2 -39.75 -40.99 -13.17
CA GLU A 2 -39.73 -39.66 -13.81
C GLU A 2 -39.68 -38.49 -12.81
N GLN A 3 -40.42 -38.57 -11.70
CA GLN A 3 -40.39 -37.57 -10.63
C GLN A 3 -39.00 -37.38 -10.03
N SER A 4 -38.26 -38.48 -9.85
CA SER A 4 -36.89 -38.46 -9.36
C SER A 4 -35.94 -37.82 -10.39
N ARG A 5 -36.10 -38.13 -11.68
CA ARG A 5 -35.31 -37.52 -12.77
C ARG A 5 -35.56 -36.02 -12.86
N ALA A 6 -36.82 -35.57 -12.80
CA ALA A 6 -37.16 -34.15 -12.80
C ALA A 6 -36.58 -33.40 -11.60
N SER A 7 -36.58 -34.04 -10.42
CA SER A 7 -35.96 -33.50 -9.20
C SER A 7 -34.44 -33.35 -9.33
N TRP A 8 -33.74 -34.32 -9.91
CA TRP A 8 -32.29 -34.22 -10.15
C TRP A 8 -31.95 -33.15 -11.20
N LEU A 9 -32.76 -33.02 -12.25
CA LEU A 9 -32.57 -31.97 -13.26
C LEU A 9 -32.78 -30.57 -12.66
N ALA A 10 -33.83 -30.40 -11.86
CA ALA A 10 -34.11 -29.13 -11.18
C ALA A 10 -33.00 -28.77 -10.17
N ALA A 11 -32.51 -29.75 -9.40
CA ALA A 11 -31.39 -29.55 -8.48
C ALA A 11 -30.09 -29.21 -9.21
N GLY A 12 -29.80 -29.90 -10.32
CA GLY A 12 -28.64 -29.60 -11.16
C GLY A 12 -28.71 -28.20 -11.80
N LEU A 13 -29.88 -27.80 -12.31
CA LEU A 13 -30.13 -26.45 -12.82
C LEU A 13 -29.96 -25.39 -11.73
N ALA A 14 -30.48 -25.62 -10.53
CA ALA A 14 -30.33 -24.69 -9.41
C ALA A 14 -28.86 -24.51 -8.99
N LEU A 15 -28.07 -25.59 -8.95
CA LEU A 15 -26.64 -25.55 -8.67
C LEU A 15 -25.85 -24.80 -9.76
N CYS A 16 -26.14 -25.04 -11.03
CA CYS A 16 -25.51 -24.30 -12.14
C CYS A 16 -25.84 -22.80 -12.09
N VAL A 17 -27.10 -22.46 -11.85
CA VAL A 17 -27.52 -21.06 -11.72
C VAL A 17 -26.84 -20.39 -10.52
N ALA A 18 -26.71 -21.08 -9.38
CA ALA A 18 -25.96 -20.56 -8.23
C ALA A 18 -24.49 -20.30 -8.58
N ALA A 19 -23.81 -21.22 -9.29
CA ALA A 19 -22.42 -21.03 -9.71
C ALA A 19 -22.22 -19.88 -10.71
N LEU A 20 -23.23 -19.58 -11.54
CA LEU A 20 -23.22 -18.44 -12.47
C LEU A 20 -23.52 -17.09 -11.80
N ILE A 21 -24.17 -17.11 -10.63
CA ILE A 21 -24.52 -15.90 -9.87
C ILE A 21 -23.40 -15.52 -8.88
N VAL A 22 -22.57 -16.48 -8.44
CA VAL A 22 -21.38 -16.15 -7.64
C VAL A 22 -20.45 -15.30 -8.51
N PRO A 23 -20.19 -14.03 -8.15
CA PRO A 23 -19.20 -13.24 -8.86
C PRO A 23 -17.87 -13.95 -8.64
N ALA A 24 -17.20 -14.31 -9.73
CA ALA A 24 -15.76 -14.53 -9.69
C ALA A 24 -15.15 -13.18 -9.30
N HIS A 25 -15.03 -12.93 -8.00
CA HIS A 25 -14.13 -11.90 -7.52
C HIS A 25 -12.78 -12.36 -8.05
N SER A 26 -12.20 -11.62 -8.99
CA SER A 26 -10.82 -11.83 -9.39
C SER A 26 -9.99 -11.55 -8.15
N SER A 27 -9.77 -12.58 -7.35
CA SER A 27 -8.94 -12.48 -6.16
C SER A 27 -7.61 -11.92 -6.62
N CYS A 28 -7.13 -10.88 -5.93
CA CYS A 28 -5.83 -10.26 -6.17
C CYS A 28 -4.75 -11.34 -6.37
N ASP A 29 -4.33 -11.54 -7.62
CA ASP A 29 -3.19 -12.40 -7.93
C ASP A 29 -1.94 -11.64 -7.53
N ARG A 30 -1.38 -12.02 -6.39
CA ARG A 30 -0.22 -11.36 -5.79
C ARG A 30 1.01 -11.39 -6.69
N GLY A 31 1.21 -12.47 -7.45
CA GLY A 31 2.36 -12.60 -8.33
C GLY A 31 2.24 -11.64 -9.51
N PHE A 32 1.09 -11.66 -10.17
CA PHE A 32 0.81 -10.76 -11.29
C PHE A 32 0.72 -9.30 -10.83
N TYR A 33 0.17 -9.03 -9.64
CA TYR A 33 0.17 -7.69 -9.04
C TYR A 33 1.58 -7.13 -8.84
N GLN A 34 2.50 -7.97 -8.34
CA GLN A 34 3.90 -7.58 -8.17
C GLN A 34 4.57 -7.32 -9.53
N GLU A 35 4.37 -8.19 -10.52
CA GLU A 35 4.90 -8.02 -11.89
C GLU A 35 4.43 -6.70 -12.50
N MET A 36 3.14 -6.36 -12.36
CA MET A 36 2.59 -5.10 -12.85
C MET A 36 3.17 -3.87 -12.12
N ILE A 37 3.43 -3.96 -10.81
CA ILE A 37 4.12 -2.88 -10.08
C ILE A 37 5.55 -2.70 -10.61
N GLU A 38 6.28 -3.80 -10.82
CA GLU A 38 7.66 -3.75 -11.30
C GLU A 38 7.72 -3.19 -12.74
N ASP A 39 6.92 -3.71 -13.65
CA ASP A 39 6.95 -3.33 -15.06
C ASP A 39 6.52 -1.88 -15.31
N PHE A 40 5.48 -1.40 -14.61
CA PHE A 40 4.94 -0.07 -14.85
C PHE A 40 5.52 0.97 -13.89
N CYS A 41 5.47 0.69 -12.58
CA CYS A 41 5.80 1.70 -11.57
C CYS A 41 7.31 1.77 -11.33
N LEU A 42 7.98 0.63 -11.14
CA LEU A 42 9.43 0.63 -10.91
C LEU A 42 10.20 1.12 -12.14
N THR A 43 9.82 0.67 -13.34
CA THR A 43 10.48 1.09 -14.58
C THR A 43 10.42 2.60 -14.78
N LYS A 44 9.26 3.22 -14.58
CA LYS A 44 9.13 4.69 -14.64
C LYS A 44 9.94 5.37 -13.53
N PHE A 45 9.82 4.90 -12.29
CA PHE A 45 10.57 5.47 -11.17
C PHE A 45 12.09 5.44 -11.40
N ARG A 46 12.63 4.33 -11.91
CA ARG A 46 14.05 4.19 -12.29
C ARG A 46 14.44 5.21 -13.36
N LEU A 47 13.61 5.39 -14.37
CA LEU A 47 13.84 6.38 -15.42
C LEU A 47 13.90 7.79 -14.85
N ASP A 48 12.91 8.16 -14.03
CA ASP A 48 12.82 9.50 -13.44
C ASP A 48 14.00 9.75 -12.48
N MET A 49 14.36 8.77 -11.64
CA MET A 49 15.52 8.87 -10.74
C MET A 49 16.86 8.93 -11.49
N SER A 50 16.97 8.29 -12.66
CA SER A 50 18.18 8.36 -13.50
C SER A 50 18.38 9.72 -14.16
N ALA A 51 17.31 10.49 -14.32
CA ALA A 51 17.37 11.86 -14.83
C ALA A 51 17.85 12.87 -13.77
N LEU A 52 17.81 12.50 -12.48
CA LEU A 52 18.35 13.29 -11.37
C LEU A 52 19.83 12.96 -11.12
N ASP A 53 20.60 13.98 -10.75
CA ASP A 53 21.95 13.78 -10.20
C ASP A 53 21.84 12.99 -8.88
N PRO A 54 22.59 11.88 -8.69
CA PRO A 54 22.53 11.08 -7.46
C PRO A 54 22.77 11.86 -6.17
N ARG A 55 23.52 12.98 -6.24
CA ARG A 55 23.73 13.87 -5.09
C ARG A 55 22.46 14.54 -4.59
N LEU A 56 21.40 14.56 -5.42
CA LEU A 56 20.11 15.15 -5.10
C LEU A 56 19.10 14.13 -4.57
N TRP A 57 19.42 12.84 -4.52
CA TRP A 57 18.48 11.81 -4.05
C TRP A 57 18.01 12.05 -2.60
N CYS A 58 18.86 12.65 -1.74
CA CYS A 58 18.45 12.98 -0.37
C CYS A 58 17.71 14.32 -0.23
N SER A 59 17.47 15.03 -1.34
CA SER A 59 16.72 16.29 -1.33
C SER A 59 15.25 16.02 -1.57
N TRP A 60 14.45 16.01 -0.50
CA TRP A 60 13.00 15.79 -0.62
C TRP A 60 12.31 16.71 -1.65
N PRO A 61 12.59 18.03 -1.72
CA PRO A 61 12.00 18.88 -2.76
C PRO A 61 12.33 18.48 -4.20
N GLN A 62 13.43 17.76 -4.42
CA GLN A 62 13.83 17.28 -5.75
C GLN A 62 13.21 15.92 -6.09
N THR A 63 12.87 15.10 -5.08
CA THR A 63 12.37 13.73 -5.28
C THR A 63 10.87 13.58 -4.98
N MET A 64 10.23 14.58 -4.36
CA MET A 64 8.84 14.51 -3.92
C MET A 64 7.89 14.16 -5.07
N ASP A 65 7.99 14.85 -6.20
CA ASP A 65 7.08 14.65 -7.33
C ASP A 65 7.24 13.23 -7.93
N ILE A 66 8.50 12.74 -8.04
CA ILE A 66 8.80 11.38 -8.50
C ILE A 66 8.23 10.33 -7.52
N TYR A 67 8.33 10.61 -6.22
CA TYR A 67 7.84 9.72 -5.17
C TYR A 67 6.30 9.71 -5.13
N GLU A 68 5.65 10.85 -5.34
CA GLU A 68 4.20 10.96 -5.50
C GLU A 68 3.72 10.18 -6.74
N ASP A 69 4.41 10.33 -7.87
CA ASP A 69 4.12 9.62 -9.11
C ASP A 69 4.14 8.10 -8.93
N VAL A 70 5.20 7.55 -8.31
CA VAL A 70 5.29 6.09 -8.08
C VAL A 70 4.26 5.62 -7.05
N THR A 71 3.94 6.43 -6.04
CA THR A 71 2.88 6.13 -5.06
C THR A 71 1.53 6.05 -5.74
N ASN A 72 1.18 7.03 -6.56
CA ASN A 72 -0.06 7.03 -7.34
C ASN A 72 -0.08 5.86 -8.33
N CYS A 73 1.05 5.55 -9.00
CA CYS A 73 1.12 4.39 -9.88
C CYS A 73 0.76 3.08 -9.16
N THR A 74 1.37 2.80 -8.00
CA THR A 74 1.06 1.57 -7.24
C THR A 74 -0.40 1.52 -6.79
N PHE A 75 -0.97 2.67 -6.41
CA PHE A 75 -2.39 2.78 -6.06
C PHE A 75 -3.28 2.45 -7.27
N GLN A 76 -2.99 3.00 -8.45
CA GLN A 76 -3.77 2.71 -9.67
C GLN A 76 -3.68 1.24 -10.10
N ILE A 77 -2.50 0.62 -9.99
CA ILE A 77 -2.34 -0.81 -10.26
C ILE A 77 -3.17 -1.63 -9.27
N ALA A 78 -3.14 -1.31 -7.97
CA ALA A 78 -3.91 -2.03 -6.96
C ALA A 78 -5.42 -2.02 -7.27
N ILE A 79 -6.00 -0.85 -7.56
CA ILE A 79 -7.42 -0.72 -7.90
C ILE A 79 -7.75 -1.48 -9.20
N ARG A 80 -6.89 -1.40 -10.22
CA ARG A 80 -7.10 -2.11 -11.49
C ARG A 80 -7.07 -3.63 -11.33
N MET A 81 -6.31 -4.12 -10.36
CA MET A 81 -6.10 -5.53 -10.08
C MET A 81 -7.03 -6.09 -8.98
N ASP A 82 -7.97 -5.28 -8.48
CA ASP A 82 -8.86 -5.61 -7.35
C ASP A 82 -8.07 -6.04 -6.09
N CYS A 83 -6.95 -5.35 -5.85
CA CYS A 83 -6.07 -5.51 -4.69
C CYS A 83 -6.25 -4.37 -3.70
N PHE A 84 -6.08 -4.64 -2.40
CA PHE A 84 -6.02 -3.59 -1.38
C PHE A 84 -4.73 -2.77 -1.50
N TRP A 85 -4.83 -1.49 -1.18
CA TRP A 85 -3.69 -0.58 -1.07
C TRP A 85 -3.79 0.23 0.22
N PRO A 86 -2.73 0.34 1.03
CA PRO A 86 -1.46 -0.39 0.90
C PRO A 86 -1.59 -1.87 1.28
N ASP A 87 -0.60 -2.67 0.89
CA ASP A 87 -0.46 -4.07 1.26
C ASP A 87 1.04 -4.46 1.37
N HIS A 88 1.31 -5.71 1.73
CA HIS A 88 2.67 -6.21 1.90
C HIS A 88 3.53 -6.25 0.60
N VAL A 89 2.93 -6.27 -0.61
CA VAL A 89 3.69 -6.14 -1.87
C VAL A 89 4.21 -4.72 -1.97
N VAL A 90 3.35 -3.74 -1.74
CA VAL A 90 3.68 -2.30 -1.76
C VAL A 90 4.69 -1.95 -0.65
N ASP A 91 4.55 -2.53 0.55
CA ASP A 91 5.50 -2.31 1.65
C ASP A 91 6.92 -2.79 1.26
N ARG A 92 7.04 -3.99 0.68
CA ARG A 92 8.34 -4.51 0.21
C ARG A 92 8.89 -3.68 -0.94
N PHE A 93 8.04 -3.30 -1.88
CA PHE A 93 8.40 -2.45 -3.01
C PHE A 93 9.02 -1.13 -2.57
N PHE A 94 8.36 -0.38 -1.68
CA PHE A 94 8.90 0.88 -1.16
C PHE A 94 10.13 0.66 -0.28
N THR A 95 10.16 -0.40 0.52
CA THR A 95 11.36 -0.75 1.30
C THR A 95 12.58 -0.97 0.39
N ALA A 96 12.40 -1.65 -0.75
CA ALA A 96 13.47 -1.85 -1.72
C ALA A 96 13.93 -0.53 -2.35
N ILE A 97 13.00 0.37 -2.70
CA ILE A 97 13.32 1.73 -3.18
C ILE A 97 14.14 2.50 -2.15
N HIS A 98 13.74 2.48 -0.88
CA HIS A 98 14.47 3.15 0.20
C HIS A 98 15.88 2.60 0.38
N HIS A 99 16.04 1.29 0.30
CA HIS A 99 17.35 0.66 0.37
C HIS A 99 18.23 0.97 -0.84
N GLU A 100 17.67 1.05 -2.05
CA GLU A 100 18.44 1.28 -3.27
C GLU A 100 18.84 2.76 -3.43
N TYR A 101 17.90 3.69 -3.26
CA TYR A 101 18.09 5.10 -3.60
C TYR A 101 18.34 6.02 -2.40
N PHE A 102 17.87 5.64 -1.21
CA PHE A 102 17.82 6.53 -0.05
C PHE A 102 18.57 6.01 1.18
N HIS A 103 19.38 4.96 1.05
CA HIS A 103 20.06 4.30 2.18
C HIS A 103 21.02 5.21 2.97
N ASP A 104 21.66 6.17 2.29
CA ASP A 104 22.59 7.13 2.89
C ASP A 104 21.92 8.44 3.32
N CYS A 105 20.60 8.58 3.11
CA CYS A 105 19.91 9.81 3.44
C CYS A 105 19.62 9.89 4.93
N ALA A 106 20.08 10.99 5.55
CA ALA A 106 19.73 11.28 6.94
C ALA A 106 18.22 11.47 7.07
N LEU A 107 17.64 11.00 8.18
CA LEU A 107 16.26 11.30 8.59
C LEU A 107 16.13 12.78 9.02
N THR A 108 16.48 13.71 8.14
CA THR A 108 16.30 15.14 8.40
C THR A 108 14.80 15.46 8.37
N GLY A 109 14.21 15.69 9.55
CA GLY A 109 12.89 16.30 9.67
C GLY A 109 11.79 15.52 10.40
N ARG A 110 12.06 14.35 11.01
CA ARG A 110 11.03 13.61 11.78
C ARG A 110 11.49 12.96 13.08
N LEU A 111 12.61 13.37 13.66
CA LEU A 111 12.80 13.07 15.08
C LEU A 111 11.86 13.98 15.86
N LEU A 112 10.66 13.47 16.17
CA LEU A 112 9.80 14.04 17.20
C LEU A 112 10.60 13.93 18.50
N HIS A 113 11.40 14.94 18.80
CA HIS A 113 12.06 15.02 20.08
C HIS A 113 11.02 15.63 21.04
N ASP A 114 10.75 14.94 22.14
CA ASP A 114 9.99 15.57 23.20
C ASP A 114 10.69 16.89 23.57
N PRO A 115 9.95 17.99 23.67
CA PRO A 115 10.53 19.22 24.16
C PRO A 115 11.09 18.94 25.57
N PRO A 116 12.22 19.55 25.97
CA PRO A 116 12.83 19.28 27.27
C PRO A 116 11.79 19.49 28.39
N PRO A 117 11.80 18.70 29.48
CA PRO A 117 10.73 18.70 30.50
C PRO A 117 10.37 20.08 31.06
N ALA A 118 11.33 21.01 31.07
CA ALA A 118 11.16 22.40 31.50
C ALA A 118 10.24 23.25 30.59
N SER A 119 9.89 22.77 29.40
CA SER A 119 9.02 23.45 28.43
C SER A 119 7.65 22.79 28.29
N TRP A 120 7.37 21.78 29.11
CA TRP A 120 6.06 21.14 29.14
C TRP A 120 5.02 22.11 29.73
N PRO A 121 3.86 22.31 29.08
CA PRO A 121 2.80 23.10 29.68
C PRO A 121 2.34 22.44 31.00
N PRO A 122 1.90 23.21 32.01
CA PRO A 122 1.52 22.68 33.32
C PRO A 122 0.48 21.55 33.26
N SER A 123 -0.33 21.51 32.19
CA SER A 123 -1.34 20.49 31.93
C SER A 123 -0.80 19.08 31.64
N SER A 124 0.46 18.93 31.23
CA SER A 124 1.08 17.61 31.00
C SER A 124 1.75 17.04 32.26
N ALA A 125 1.91 17.84 33.30
CA ALA A 125 2.50 17.44 34.58
C ALA A 125 1.47 16.89 35.59
N CYS A 126 0.19 16.83 35.23
CA CYS A 126 -0.85 16.24 36.08
C CYS A 126 -1.24 14.84 35.58
N PRO A 127 -0.77 13.76 36.24
CA PRO A 127 -1.37 12.45 36.06
C PRO A 127 -2.86 12.55 36.41
N SER A 128 -3.71 11.94 35.59
CA SER A 128 -5.19 11.98 35.70
C SER A 128 -5.77 11.40 37.00
N TRP A 129 -4.94 11.09 37.99
CA TRP A 129 -5.29 10.42 39.25
C TRP A 129 -4.98 11.23 40.51
N SER A 130 -4.49 12.47 40.39
CA SER A 130 -4.30 13.34 41.55
C SER A 130 -4.98 14.67 41.27
N ARG A 131 -6.23 14.78 41.74
CA ARG A 131 -6.98 16.03 41.84
C ARG A 131 -6.15 17.01 42.68
N CYS A 132 -5.54 18.00 42.04
CA CYS A 132 -4.91 19.11 42.76
C CYS A 132 -5.99 19.77 43.62
N SER A 133 -5.80 19.70 44.95
CA SER A 133 -6.58 20.45 45.94
C SER A 133 -5.95 21.82 46.14
#